data_AF-A0A8S9ZQH1-F1
#
_entry.id   AF-A0A8S9ZQH1-F1
#
_cell.length_a   1.000
_cell.length_b   1.000
_cell.length_c   1.000
_cell.angle_alpha   90.00
_cell.angle_beta   90.00
_cell.angle_gamma   90.00
#
_symmetry.space_group_name_H-M   'P 1'
#
loop_
_entity.id
_entity.type
_entity.pdbx_description
1 polymer ?
#
loop_
_entity_poly.entity_id
_entity_poly.type
_entity_poly.pdbx_seq_one_letter_code
_entity_poly.pdbx_strand_id
1 'polypeptide(L)'
;MGLDNGTYLTNMYFITRILYILNIIGQIRIMNHFLGQNDLLWGAQILSDVIRGHDWELTGNFPRVALCDFTIRTLSNIQRYSIQCVLMLNMFNEKIFLFLYWWLIFVGMLTIIDTIKWILNTRIINRRINYFQKFILSIKVEERNIFHQFCNKMIGADGTMLLRMLSANGGVNIFLDFKIIFKELFIQQVLNILWINYLRNSSLRQVMSYKGETASNNSFESIVQINN
;
A
#
# COMPACT_ATOMS: atom_id res chain seq x y z
N MET A 1 17.42 -1.47 -14.57
CA MET A 1 16.05 -1.10 -14.14
C MET A 1 16.01 0.41 -13.83
N GLY A 2 15.77 1.27 -14.83
CA GLY A 2 15.05 2.54 -14.61
C GLY A 2 15.76 3.90 -14.57
N LEU A 3 17.00 4.12 -15.07
CA LEU A 3 17.58 5.48 -15.05
C LEU A 3 17.12 6.41 -16.19
N ASP A 4 16.73 5.87 -17.36
CA ASP A 4 16.51 6.71 -18.56
C ASP A 4 15.05 7.09 -18.87
N ASN A 5 14.09 6.39 -18.26
CA ASN A 5 12.65 6.58 -18.50
C ASN A 5 12.00 7.08 -17.23
N GLY A 6 11.50 8.33 -17.18
CA GLY A 6 10.85 9.01 -16.04
C GLY A 6 9.67 8.27 -15.39
N THR A 7 10.01 7.13 -14.80
CA THR A 7 9.17 6.11 -14.15
C THR A 7 9.84 5.58 -12.88
N TYR A 8 11.06 6.03 -12.56
CA TYR A 8 11.84 5.54 -11.41
C TYR A 8 11.14 5.85 -10.09
N LEU A 9 10.71 7.09 -9.92
CA LEU A 9 10.06 7.53 -8.69
C LEU A 9 8.74 6.78 -8.48
N THR A 10 7.96 6.63 -9.56
CA THR A 10 6.72 5.85 -9.55
C THR A 10 6.96 4.39 -9.17
N ASN A 11 8.00 3.77 -9.73
CA ASN A 11 8.33 2.38 -9.44
C ASN A 11 8.80 2.20 -7.98
N MET A 12 9.67 3.07 -7.48
CA MET A 12 10.12 3.05 -6.09
C MET A 12 8.95 3.18 -5.11
N TYR A 13 8.02 4.09 -5.39
CA TYR A 13 6.81 4.25 -4.58
C TYR A 13 5.94 3.01 -4.52
N PHE A 14 5.73 2.34 -5.66
CA PHE A 14 4.99 1.08 -5.67
C PHE A 14 5.72 -0.03 -4.93
N ILE A 15 7.05 -0.10 -5.03
CA ILE A 15 7.86 -1.03 -4.23
C ILE A 15 7.66 -0.78 -2.73
N THR A 16 7.70 0.48 -2.28
CA THR A 16 7.44 0.83 -0.87
C THR A 16 6.05 0.38 -0.42
N ARG A 17 5.02 0.55 -1.27
CA ARG A 17 3.66 0.08 -0.97
C ARG A 17 3.56 -1.44 -0.87
N ILE A 18 4.26 -2.16 -1.74
CA ILE A 18 4.35 -3.62 -1.67
C ILE A 18 5.04 -4.05 -0.37
N LEU A 19 6.10 -3.36 0.05
CA LEU A 19 6.78 -3.62 1.33
C LEU A 19 5.84 -3.42 2.53
N TYR A 20 4.93 -2.43 2.50
CA TYR A 20 3.92 -2.30 3.55
C TYR A 20 2.94 -3.49 3.58
N ILE A 21 2.50 -3.99 2.43
CA ILE A 21 1.64 -5.17 2.37
C ILE A 21 2.38 -6.41 2.90
N LEU A 22 3.64 -6.59 2.50
CA LEU A 22 4.50 -7.66 3.02
C LEU A 22 4.73 -7.54 4.53
N ASN A 23 4.86 -6.32 5.05
CA ASN A 23 4.98 -6.08 6.48
C ASN A 23 3.73 -6.58 7.22
N ILE A 24 2.53 -6.26 6.73
CA ILE A 24 1.26 -6.73 7.34
C ILE A 24 1.18 -8.26 7.31
N ILE A 25 1.53 -8.90 6.19
CA ILE A 25 1.58 -10.37 6.10
C ILE A 25 2.60 -10.94 7.10
N GLY A 26 3.76 -10.30 7.24
CA GLY A 26 4.78 -10.66 8.22
C GLY A 26 4.27 -10.57 9.66
N GLN A 27 3.58 -9.48 10.02
CA GLN A 27 2.98 -9.31 11.34
C GLN A 27 1.95 -10.41 11.65
N ILE A 28 1.09 -10.76 10.68
CA ILE A 28 0.12 -11.85 10.82
C ILE A 28 0.84 -13.20 11.01
N ARG A 29 1.93 -13.46 10.27
CA ARG A 29 2.71 -14.69 10.43
C ARG A 29 3.43 -14.78 11.77
N ILE A 30 4.06 -13.69 12.23
CA ILE A 30 4.74 -13.66 13.53
C ILE A 30 3.74 -13.92 14.64
N MET A 31 2.57 -13.29 14.57
CA MET A 31 1.48 -13.53 15.52
C MET A 31 1.02 -15.00 15.47
N ASN A 32 0.78 -15.55 14.28
CA ASN A 32 0.40 -16.96 14.12
C ASN A 32 1.42 -17.91 14.77
N HIS A 33 2.72 -17.65 14.55
CA HIS A 33 3.80 -18.41 15.14
C HIS A 33 3.86 -18.26 16.68
N PHE A 34 3.69 -17.04 17.20
CA PHE A 34 3.69 -16.78 18.64
C PHE A 34 2.55 -17.50 19.38
N LEU A 35 1.37 -17.60 18.77
CA LEU A 35 0.23 -18.34 19.33
C LEU A 35 0.34 -19.87 19.15
N GLY A 36 1.33 -20.36 18.41
CA GLY A 36 1.47 -21.80 18.11
C GLY A 36 0.37 -22.34 17.20
N GLN A 37 -0.30 -21.49 16.43
CA GLN A 37 -1.37 -21.87 15.51
C GLN A 37 -0.79 -22.17 14.11
N ASN A 38 -1.36 -23.14 13.40
CA ASN A 38 -0.89 -23.52 12.06
C ASN A 38 -1.63 -22.80 10.93
N ASP A 39 -2.80 -22.22 11.22
CA ASP A 39 -3.68 -21.64 10.21
C ASP A 39 -3.64 -20.10 10.24
N LEU A 40 -3.43 -19.45 9.08
CA LEU A 40 -3.51 -17.98 8.95
C LEU A 40 -4.90 -17.41 9.29
N LEU A 41 -5.93 -18.25 9.27
CA LEU A 41 -7.32 -17.92 9.57
C LEU A 41 -7.72 -18.26 11.02
N TRP A 42 -6.75 -18.55 11.89
CA TRP A 42 -6.99 -18.87 13.31
C TRP A 42 -7.87 -17.82 14.01
N GLY A 43 -7.69 -16.53 13.69
CA GLY A 43 -8.43 -15.44 14.34
C GLY A 43 -9.94 -15.49 14.08
N ALA A 44 -10.36 -16.00 12.93
CA ALA A 44 -11.78 -16.19 12.61
C ALA A 44 -12.37 -17.39 13.36
N GLN A 45 -11.60 -18.47 13.51
CA GLN A 45 -12.00 -19.66 14.26
C GLN A 45 -12.18 -19.31 15.75
N ILE A 46 -11.18 -18.69 16.38
CA ILE A 46 -11.25 -18.28 17.79
C ILE A 46 -12.40 -17.28 18.02
N LEU A 47 -12.64 -16.33 17.10
CA LEU A 47 -13.78 -15.44 17.22
C LEU A 47 -15.12 -16.21 17.22
N SER A 48 -15.28 -17.19 16.32
CA SER A 48 -16.48 -18.02 16.25
C SER A 48 -16.70 -18.81 17.54
N ASP A 49 -15.63 -19.37 18.11
CA ASP A 49 -15.70 -20.13 19.37
C ASP A 49 -16.09 -19.23 20.56
N VAL A 50 -15.52 -18.03 20.63
CA VAL A 50 -15.86 -17.04 21.67
C VAL A 50 -17.32 -16.60 21.57
N ILE A 51 -17.85 -16.38 20.36
CA ILE A 51 -19.26 -16.00 20.15
C ILE A 51 -20.21 -17.13 20.52
N ARG A 52 -19.82 -18.38 20.24
CA ARG A 52 -20.61 -19.59 20.57
C ARG A 52 -20.52 -19.99 22.04
N GLY A 53 -19.64 -19.34 22.82
CA GLY A 53 -19.42 -19.68 24.22
C GLY A 53 -18.63 -20.97 24.42
N HIS A 54 -17.87 -21.43 23.42
CA HIS A 54 -16.92 -22.52 23.60
C HIS A 54 -15.72 -21.99 24.40
N ASP A 55 -15.64 -22.38 25.67
CA ASP A 55 -14.53 -22.00 26.53
C ASP A 55 -13.21 -22.71 26.15
N TRP A 56 -12.12 -22.16 26.68
CA TRP A 56 -10.74 -22.65 26.53
C TRP A 56 -10.57 -24.14 26.91
N GLU A 57 -11.46 -24.69 27.74
CA GLU A 57 -11.46 -26.11 28.14
C GLU A 57 -11.73 -27.05 26.97
N LEU A 58 -12.52 -26.61 25.98
CA LEU A 58 -12.90 -27.41 24.80
C LEU A 58 -11.95 -27.18 23.63
N THR A 59 -11.43 -25.96 23.50
CA THR A 59 -10.58 -25.56 22.36
C THR A 59 -9.09 -25.72 22.65
N GLY A 60 -8.68 -25.80 23.92
CA GLY A 60 -7.27 -25.83 24.33
C GLY A 60 -6.51 -24.52 24.09
N ASN A 61 -7.18 -23.50 23.54
CA ASN A 61 -6.59 -22.23 23.19
C ASN A 61 -6.65 -21.28 24.40
N PHE A 62 -5.51 -20.68 24.75
CA PHE A 62 -5.39 -19.72 25.86
C PHE A 62 -5.94 -20.23 27.22
N PRO A 63 -5.33 -21.26 27.85
CA PRO A 63 -5.79 -21.78 29.13
C PRO A 63 -5.77 -20.74 30.26
N ARG A 64 -6.87 -20.66 31.01
CA ARG A 64 -7.02 -19.73 32.15
C ARG A 64 -6.54 -20.33 33.47
N VAL A 65 -6.31 -21.64 33.50
CA VAL A 65 -5.85 -22.40 34.66
C VAL A 65 -4.75 -23.36 34.21
N ALA A 66 -3.67 -23.47 35.01
CA ALA A 66 -2.58 -24.42 34.80
C ALA A 66 -2.22 -25.14 36.11
N LEU A 67 -1.80 -26.41 36.03
CA LEU A 67 -1.17 -27.10 37.16
C LEU A 67 0.34 -26.86 37.13
N CYS A 68 0.89 -26.41 38.25
CA CYS A 68 2.33 -26.23 38.41
C CYS A 68 2.87 -27.29 39.38
N ASP A 69 3.80 -28.09 38.89
CA ASP A 69 4.43 -29.17 39.64
C ASP A 69 5.75 -28.70 40.26
N PHE A 70 5.84 -28.80 41.58
CA PHE A 70 7.06 -28.50 42.34
C PHE A 70 7.60 -29.77 42.98
N THR A 71 8.92 -29.92 42.96
CA THR A 71 9.60 -31.04 43.62
C THR A 71 10.41 -30.52 44.80
N ILE A 72 10.13 -31.05 45.99
CA ILE A 72 10.83 -30.68 47.23
C ILE A 72 11.58 -31.93 47.72
N ARG A 73 12.83 -31.73 48.15
CA ARG A 73 13.69 -32.79 48.69
C ARG A 73 13.72 -32.72 50.21
N THR A 74 13.30 -33.78 50.88
CA THR A 74 13.39 -33.91 52.34
C THR A 74 14.08 -35.23 52.71
N LEU A 75 15.25 -35.12 53.39
CA LEU A 75 15.97 -36.22 54.08
C LEU A 75 16.11 -37.55 53.32
N SER A 76 16.22 -37.53 51.99
CA SER A 76 16.41 -38.66 51.03
C SER A 76 15.18 -39.06 50.19
N ASN A 77 14.02 -38.43 50.39
CA ASN A 77 12.83 -38.66 49.55
C ASN A 77 12.49 -37.41 48.69
N ILE A 78 12.14 -37.63 47.42
CA ILE A 78 11.72 -36.58 46.48
C ILE A 78 10.19 -36.61 46.43
N GLN A 79 9.53 -35.63 47.03
CA GLN A 79 8.06 -35.50 46.96
C GLN A 79 7.67 -34.46 45.90
N ARG A 80 6.67 -34.81 45.10
CA ARG A 80 6.08 -33.93 44.08
C ARG A 80 4.75 -33.39 44.58
N TYR A 81 4.56 -32.08 44.46
CA TYR A 81 3.32 -31.39 44.79
C TYR A 81 2.83 -30.65 43.55
N SER A 82 1.52 -30.73 43.28
CA SER A 82 0.87 -30.03 42.17
C SER A 82 -0.09 -28.98 42.73
N ILE A 83 0.03 -27.74 42.27
CA ILE A 83 -0.84 -26.63 42.69
C ILE A 83 -1.53 -26.03 41.47
N GLN A 84 -2.78 -25.61 41.62
CA GLN A 84 -3.53 -24.92 40.58
C GLN A 84 -3.17 -23.42 40.55
N CYS A 85 -2.69 -22.93 39.41
CA CYS A 85 -2.39 -21.53 39.14
C CYS A 85 -3.45 -20.93 38.20
N VAL A 86 -3.87 -19.69 38.47
CA VAL A 86 -4.77 -18.94 37.59
C VAL A 86 -3.95 -18.02 36.67
N LEU A 87 -4.13 -18.18 35.37
CA LEU A 87 -3.39 -17.46 34.32
C LEU A 87 -4.20 -16.26 33.83
N MET A 88 -4.40 -15.27 34.72
CA MET A 88 -5.17 -14.06 34.42
C MET A 88 -4.64 -13.32 33.19
N LEU A 89 -3.32 -13.32 32.98
CA LEU A 89 -2.67 -12.72 31.81
C LEU A 89 -3.15 -13.31 30.49
N ASN A 90 -3.50 -14.60 30.48
CA ASN A 90 -3.90 -15.28 29.26
C ASN A 90 -5.28 -14.86 28.78
N MET A 91 -6.17 -14.54 29.72
CA MET A 91 -7.50 -13.97 29.42
C MET A 91 -7.39 -12.59 28.75
N PHE A 92 -6.42 -11.77 29.18
CA PHE A 92 -6.13 -10.48 28.51
C PHE A 92 -5.52 -10.69 27.12
N ASN A 93 -4.58 -11.63 27.01
CA ASN A 93 -3.95 -11.98 25.74
C ASN A 93 -4.98 -12.45 24.70
N GLU A 94 -5.92 -13.30 25.09
CA GLU A 94 -7.02 -13.77 24.23
C GLU A 94 -7.74 -12.60 23.55
N LYS A 95 -8.09 -11.56 24.30
CA LYS A 95 -8.85 -10.41 23.77
C LYS A 95 -7.99 -9.45 22.96
N ILE A 96 -6.76 -9.17 23.38
CA ILE A 96 -5.88 -8.25 22.64
C ILE A 96 -5.41 -8.86 21.31
N PHE A 97 -5.12 -10.16 21.25
CA PHE A 97 -4.72 -10.82 20.01
C PHE A 97 -5.88 -10.91 19.02
N LEU A 98 -7.10 -11.17 19.49
CA LEU A 98 -8.30 -11.08 18.64
C LEU A 98 -8.48 -9.66 18.07
N PHE A 99 -8.37 -8.64 18.91
CA PHE A 99 -8.46 -7.24 18.45
C PHE A 99 -7.39 -6.90 17.41
N LEU A 100 -6.12 -7.24 17.69
CA LEU A 100 -5.00 -6.99 16.78
C LEU A 100 -5.15 -7.73 15.45
N TYR A 101 -5.67 -8.96 15.45
CA TYR A 101 -5.93 -9.71 14.22
C TYR A 101 -6.90 -8.96 13.29
N TRP A 102 -8.07 -8.58 13.80
CA TRP A 102 -9.07 -7.86 13.01
C TRP A 102 -8.58 -6.47 12.60
N TRP A 103 -7.83 -5.80 13.47
CA TRP A 103 -7.21 -4.52 13.18
C TRP A 103 -6.21 -4.61 12.02
N LEU A 104 -5.32 -5.62 12.02
CA LEU A 104 -4.36 -5.83 10.94
C LEU A 104 -5.04 -6.16 9.60
N ILE A 105 -6.11 -6.95 9.62
CA ILE A 105 -6.92 -7.19 8.42
C ILE A 105 -7.53 -5.89 7.89
N PHE A 106 -8.11 -5.06 8.78
CA PHE A 106 -8.68 -3.77 8.40
C PHE A 106 -7.63 -2.83 7.78
N VAL A 107 -6.48 -2.65 8.44
CA VAL A 107 -5.37 -1.83 7.93
C VAL A 107 -4.83 -2.40 6.61
N GLY A 108 -4.75 -3.73 6.47
CA GLY A 108 -4.39 -4.41 5.24
C GLY A 108 -5.32 -4.07 4.08
N MET A 109 -6.63 -4.16 4.31
CA MET A 109 -7.64 -3.83 3.30
C MET A 109 -7.55 -2.37 2.86
N LEU A 110 -7.42 -1.42 3.80
CA LEU A 110 -7.24 0.00 3.48
C LEU A 110 -5.98 0.24 2.64
N THR A 111 -4.87 -0.40 3.01
CA THR A 111 -3.59 -0.27 2.31
C THR A 111 -3.65 -0.82 0.89
N ILE A 112 -4.33 -1.95 0.69
CA ILE A 112 -4.54 -2.57 -0.63
C ILE A 112 -5.42 -1.67 -1.50
N ILE A 113 -6.56 -1.20 -0.98
CA ILE A 113 -7.48 -0.32 -1.71
C ILE A 113 -6.79 0.97 -2.14
N ASP A 114 -6.04 1.60 -1.24
CA ASP A 114 -5.30 2.82 -1.55
C ASP A 114 -4.22 2.55 -2.62
N THR A 115 -3.48 1.46 -2.47
CA THR A 115 -2.46 1.05 -3.46
C THR A 115 -3.07 0.79 -4.84
N ILE A 116 -4.20 0.09 -4.93
CA ILE A 116 -4.93 -0.13 -6.19
C ILE A 116 -5.39 1.20 -6.79
N LYS A 117 -5.96 2.10 -5.98
CA LYS A 117 -6.39 3.43 -6.46
C LYS A 117 -5.22 4.20 -7.07
N TRP A 118 -4.05 4.20 -6.41
CA TRP A 118 -2.84 4.83 -6.94
C TRP A 118 -2.32 4.14 -8.21
N ILE A 119 -2.34 2.81 -8.26
CA ILE A 119 -1.94 2.05 -9.45
C ILE A 119 -2.85 2.38 -10.64
N LEU A 120 -4.18 2.35 -10.48
CA LEU A 120 -5.11 2.62 -11.58
C LEU A 120 -5.00 4.07 -12.06
N ASN A 121 -4.89 5.01 -11.12
CA ASN A 121 -4.78 6.43 -11.41
C ASN A 121 -3.46 6.81 -12.08
N THR A 122 -2.38 6.13 -11.70
CA THR A 122 -1.07 6.36 -12.28
C THR A 122 -0.89 5.50 -13.51
N ARG A 123 -1.03 4.17 -13.55
CA ARG A 123 -0.71 3.37 -14.76
C ARG A 123 -1.64 3.59 -15.96
N ILE A 124 -2.94 3.88 -15.76
CA ILE A 124 -3.89 4.00 -16.87
C ILE A 124 -3.79 5.39 -17.52
N ILE A 125 -3.29 5.44 -18.75
CA ILE A 125 -3.05 6.68 -19.49
C ILE A 125 -4.34 7.50 -19.68
N ASN A 126 -5.47 6.86 -20.01
CA ASN A 126 -6.75 7.54 -20.19
C ASN A 126 -7.23 8.25 -18.92
N ARG A 127 -6.99 7.65 -17.74
CA ARG A 127 -7.32 8.26 -16.44
C ARG A 127 -6.42 9.46 -16.13
N ARG A 128 -5.16 9.44 -16.56
CA ARG A 128 -4.27 10.61 -16.47
C ARG A 128 -4.76 11.76 -17.35
N ILE A 129 -5.06 11.46 -18.61
CA ILE A 129 -5.47 12.48 -19.59
C ILE A 129 -6.81 13.09 -19.17
N ASN A 130 -7.79 12.29 -18.78
CA ASN A 130 -9.08 12.78 -18.29
C ASN A 130 -8.94 13.60 -17.00
N TYR A 131 -7.92 13.34 -16.18
CA TYR A 131 -7.63 14.17 -15.02
C TYR A 131 -7.09 15.54 -15.47
N PHE A 132 -6.07 15.58 -16.32
CA PHE A 132 -5.45 16.83 -16.79
C PHE A 132 -6.36 17.66 -17.69
N GLN A 133 -7.23 17.04 -18.46
CA GLN A 133 -8.20 17.71 -19.32
C GLN A 133 -9.18 18.59 -18.54
N LYS A 134 -9.43 18.30 -17.26
CA LYS A 134 -10.28 19.16 -16.39
C LYS A 134 -9.62 20.48 -16.02
N PHE A 135 -8.28 20.54 -16.03
CA PHE A 135 -7.53 21.72 -15.57
C PHE A 135 -7.17 22.67 -16.71
N ILE A 136 -7.08 22.19 -17.95
CA ILE A 136 -6.81 23.04 -19.12
C ILE A 136 -8.14 23.28 -19.84
N LEU A 137 -8.72 24.46 -19.60
CA LEU A 137 -10.11 24.79 -19.91
C LEU A 137 -10.45 24.99 -21.41
N SER A 138 -9.52 24.76 -22.33
CA SER A 138 -9.79 24.87 -23.78
C SER A 138 -8.63 24.28 -24.59
N ILE A 139 -8.69 22.97 -24.88
CA ILE A 139 -7.78 22.34 -25.85
C ILE A 139 -8.48 22.37 -27.20
N LYS A 140 -7.88 23.03 -28.20
CA LYS A 140 -8.39 23.02 -29.58
C LYS A 140 -8.41 21.58 -30.11
N VAL A 141 -9.37 21.25 -30.97
CA VAL A 141 -9.52 19.89 -31.52
C VAL A 141 -8.24 19.41 -32.21
N GLU A 142 -7.56 20.32 -32.92
CA GLU A 142 -6.28 20.08 -33.61
C GLU A 142 -5.12 19.77 -32.66
N GLU A 143 -5.17 20.28 -31.42
CA GLU A 143 -4.10 20.15 -30.44
C GLU A 143 -4.26 18.90 -29.55
N ARG A 144 -5.35 18.14 -29.67
CA ARG A 144 -5.58 16.95 -28.81
C ARG A 144 -4.44 15.94 -28.91
N ASN A 145 -3.98 15.61 -30.11
CA ASN A 145 -2.88 14.64 -30.28
C ASN A 145 -1.58 15.12 -29.64
N ILE A 146 -1.30 16.43 -29.74
CA ILE A 146 -0.14 17.06 -29.09
C ILE A 146 -0.31 17.04 -27.57
N PHE A 147 -1.52 17.23 -27.06
CA PHE A 147 -1.85 17.13 -25.64
C PHE A 147 -1.67 15.72 -25.07
N HIS A 148 -2.08 14.69 -25.83
CA HIS A 148 -1.82 13.30 -25.48
C HIS A 148 -0.32 13.01 -25.40
N GLN A 149 0.47 13.51 -26.35
CA GLN A 149 1.94 13.38 -26.34
C GLN A 149 2.56 14.14 -25.16
N PHE A 150 2.08 15.34 -24.84
CA PHE A 150 2.50 16.11 -23.68
C PHE A 150 2.24 15.34 -22.37
N CYS A 151 1.02 14.82 -22.17
CA CYS A 151 0.68 14.06 -20.97
C CYS A 151 1.53 12.78 -20.83
N ASN A 152 1.77 12.07 -21.93
CA ASN A 152 2.48 10.80 -21.89
C ASN A 152 4.01 10.95 -21.83
N LYS A 153 4.57 11.91 -22.58
CA LYS A 153 6.02 12.06 -22.76
C LYS A 153 6.62 13.15 -21.87
N MET A 154 5.95 14.30 -21.72
CA MET A 154 6.46 15.41 -20.90
C MET A 154 6.20 15.20 -19.41
N ILE A 155 4.92 15.00 -19.06
CA ILE A 155 4.52 14.80 -17.66
C ILE A 155 4.88 13.36 -17.22
N GLY A 156 4.56 12.38 -18.07
CA GLY A 156 4.87 10.98 -17.80
C GLY A 156 4.19 10.44 -16.54
N ALA A 157 4.65 9.27 -16.09
CA ALA A 157 4.14 8.64 -14.88
C ALA A 157 4.58 9.39 -13.62
N ASP A 158 5.87 9.74 -13.55
CA ASP A 158 6.47 10.39 -12.39
C ASP A 158 5.90 11.78 -12.14
N GLY A 159 5.76 12.62 -13.17
CA GLY A 159 5.15 13.94 -13.03
C GLY A 159 3.69 13.85 -12.62
N THR A 160 2.94 12.86 -13.15
CA THR A 160 1.56 12.64 -12.73
C THR A 160 1.46 12.23 -11.26
N MET A 161 2.37 11.35 -10.81
CA MET A 161 2.39 10.90 -9.42
C MET A 161 2.77 12.05 -8.48
N LEU A 162 3.81 12.82 -8.81
CA LEU A 162 4.25 13.98 -8.04
C LEU A 162 3.14 15.03 -7.91
N LEU A 163 2.51 15.41 -9.03
CA LEU A 163 1.41 16.38 -9.02
C LEU A 163 0.24 15.89 -8.16
N ARG A 164 -0.11 14.59 -8.23
CA ARG A 164 -1.16 14.02 -7.37
C ARG A 164 -0.75 13.98 -5.90
N MET A 165 0.51 13.67 -5.58
CA MET A 165 1.04 13.65 -4.22
C MET A 165 1.02 15.05 -3.60
N LEU A 166 1.51 16.05 -4.34
CA LEU A 166 1.41 17.47 -3.98
C LEU A 166 -0.04 17.88 -3.78
N SER A 167 -0.95 17.40 -4.62
CA SER A 167 -2.37 17.70 -4.48
C SER A 167 -3.02 17.09 -3.22
N ALA A 168 -2.52 15.94 -2.76
CA ALA A 168 -3.06 15.26 -1.59
C ALA A 168 -2.51 15.87 -0.29
N ASN A 169 -1.22 16.22 -0.31
CA ASN A 169 -0.45 16.63 0.87
C ASN A 169 -0.27 18.16 0.98
N GLY A 170 -0.50 18.90 -0.10
CA GLY A 170 -0.38 20.36 -0.16
C GLY A 170 -1.60 21.03 0.47
N GLY A 171 -1.57 21.20 1.80
CA GLY A 171 -2.54 22.01 2.51
C GLY A 171 -2.63 21.67 3.99
N VAL A 172 -2.53 22.69 4.83
CA VAL A 172 -2.85 22.64 6.26
C VAL A 172 -4.30 22.18 6.41
N ASN A 173 -4.54 21.13 7.21
CA ASN A 173 -5.85 20.46 7.35
C ASN A 173 -6.98 21.36 7.91
N ILE A 174 -6.68 22.59 8.31
CA ILE A 174 -7.59 23.49 9.02
C ILE A 174 -8.63 24.14 8.09
N PHE A 175 -8.38 24.21 6.78
CA PHE A 175 -9.34 24.78 5.82
C PHE A 175 -9.53 23.86 4.61
N LEU A 176 -10.41 22.86 4.76
CA LEU A 176 -10.71 21.87 3.72
C LEU A 176 -11.19 22.51 2.41
N ASP A 177 -12.06 23.53 2.49
CA ASP A 177 -12.58 24.24 1.30
C ASP A 177 -11.48 25.03 0.59
N PHE A 178 -10.63 25.71 1.36
CA PHE A 178 -9.48 26.45 0.83
C PHE A 178 -8.44 25.50 0.22
N LYS A 179 -8.27 24.31 0.79
CA LYS A 179 -7.38 23.25 0.27
C LYS A 179 -7.85 22.75 -1.10
N ILE A 180 -9.15 22.58 -1.31
CA ILE A 180 -9.71 22.16 -2.61
C ILE A 180 -9.46 23.25 -3.66
N ILE A 181 -9.80 24.50 -3.35
CA ILE A 181 -9.65 25.63 -4.29
C ILE A 181 -8.16 25.88 -4.62
N PHE A 182 -7.30 25.89 -3.60
CA PHE A 182 -5.87 26.09 -3.77
C PHE A 182 -5.21 24.98 -4.59
N LYS A 183 -5.62 23.72 -4.37
CA LYS A 183 -5.18 22.56 -5.16
C LYS A 183 -5.53 22.74 -6.64
N GLU A 184 -6.78 23.08 -6.94
CA GLU A 184 -7.24 23.23 -8.32
C GLU A 184 -6.49 24.37 -9.01
N LEU A 185 -6.35 25.53 -8.36
CA LEU A 185 -5.61 26.69 -8.89
C LEU A 185 -4.13 26.40 -9.13
N PHE A 186 -3.44 25.76 -8.17
CA PHE A 186 -2.02 25.47 -8.28
C PHE A 186 -1.75 24.51 -9.45
N ILE A 187 -2.55 23.45 -9.58
CA ILE A 187 -2.40 22.48 -10.66
C ILE A 187 -2.69 23.13 -12.02
N GLN A 188 -3.73 23.98 -12.10
CA GLN A 188 -4.03 24.73 -13.33
C GLN A 188 -2.86 25.63 -13.73
N GLN A 189 -2.27 26.39 -12.81
CA GLN A 189 -1.15 27.27 -13.09
C GLN A 189 0.07 26.50 -13.60
N VAL A 190 0.48 25.44 -12.89
CA VAL A 190 1.64 24.62 -13.28
C VAL A 190 1.41 23.96 -14.64
N LEU A 191 0.24 23.36 -14.87
CA LEU A 191 -0.09 22.72 -16.15
C LEU A 191 -0.13 23.72 -17.30
N ASN A 192 -0.72 24.90 -17.10
CA ASN A 192 -0.77 25.93 -18.14
C ASN A 192 0.62 26.44 -18.51
N ILE A 193 1.51 26.66 -17.54
CA ILE A 193 2.90 27.08 -17.81
C ILE A 193 3.64 26.00 -18.61
N LEU A 194 3.54 24.75 -18.18
CA LEU A 194 4.19 23.62 -18.87
C LEU A 194 3.63 23.44 -20.28
N TRP A 195 2.31 23.56 -20.45
CA TRP A 195 1.63 23.44 -21.74
C TRP A 195 2.05 24.53 -22.73
N ILE A 196 2.06 25.80 -22.30
CA ILE A 196 2.50 26.93 -23.13
C ILE A 196 3.97 26.77 -23.54
N ASN A 197 4.84 26.36 -22.60
CA ASN A 197 6.25 26.12 -22.90
C ASN A 197 6.44 24.97 -23.89
N TYR A 198 5.65 23.90 -23.78
CA TYR A 198 5.67 22.79 -24.73
C TYR A 198 5.21 23.19 -26.13
N LEU A 199 4.17 24.03 -26.23
CA LEU A 199 3.71 24.57 -27.51
C LEU A 199 4.72 25.53 -28.14
N ARG A 200 5.38 26.37 -27.33
CA ARG A 200 6.34 27.38 -27.81
C ARG A 200 7.65 26.77 -28.31
N ASN A 201 8.11 25.67 -27.72
CA ASN A 201 9.43 25.15 -28.00
C ASN A 201 9.39 23.91 -28.91
N SER A 202 9.68 24.10 -30.20
CA SER A 202 9.73 23.02 -31.20
C SER A 202 10.85 22.01 -30.93
N SER A 203 11.99 22.45 -30.40
CA SER A 203 13.13 21.58 -30.05
C SER A 203 12.78 20.58 -28.94
N LEU A 204 12.06 21.01 -27.89
CA LEU A 204 11.57 20.14 -26.81
C LEU A 204 10.63 19.06 -27.34
N ARG A 205 9.81 19.40 -28.35
CA ARG A 205 8.89 18.46 -28.99
C ARG A 205 9.64 17.37 -29.77
N GLN A 206 10.70 17.74 -30.48
CA GLN A 206 11.55 16.81 -31.23
C GLN A 206 12.35 15.89 -30.29
N VAL A 207 12.98 16.43 -29.24
CA VAL A 207 13.74 15.64 -28.26
C VAL A 207 12.84 14.61 -27.57
N MET A 208 11.62 14.98 -27.20
CA MET A 208 10.69 14.03 -26.60
C MET A 208 10.05 13.09 -27.62
N SER A 209 9.93 13.47 -28.89
CA SER A 209 9.54 12.53 -29.94
C SER A 209 10.56 11.40 -30.06
N TYR A 210 11.84 11.76 -30.17
CA TYR A 210 12.99 10.86 -30.28
C TYR A 210 13.13 9.93 -29.07
N LYS A 211 12.96 10.46 -27.85
CA LYS A 211 12.99 9.65 -26.62
C LYS A 211 11.87 8.61 -26.55
N GLY A 212 10.76 8.82 -27.27
CA GLY A 212 9.67 7.85 -27.38
C GLY A 212 9.99 6.67 -28.32
N GLU A 213 10.71 6.93 -29.42
CA GLU A 213 11.14 5.89 -30.37
C GLU A 213 12.21 4.98 -29.78
N THR A 214 13.18 5.53 -29.06
CA THR A 214 14.22 4.73 -28.38
C THR A 214 13.66 3.88 -27.23
N ALA A 215 12.68 4.38 -26.48
CA ALA A 215 11.99 3.59 -25.46
C ALA A 215 11.15 2.44 -26.06
N SER A 216 10.53 2.65 -27.23
CA SER A 216 9.81 1.61 -27.97
C SER A 216 10.77 0.52 -28.48
N ASN A 217 11.90 0.91 -29.09
CA ASN A 217 12.89 -0.03 -29.60
C ASN A 217 13.56 -0.84 -28.49
N ASN A 218 13.91 -0.22 -27.36
CA ASN A 218 14.47 -0.94 -26.22
C ASN A 218 13.46 -1.91 -25.57
N SER A 219 12.17 -1.58 -25.59
CA SER A 219 11.12 -2.50 -25.12
C SER A 219 10.92 -3.70 -26.05
N PHE A 220 11.13 -3.52 -27.37
CA PHE A 220 11.09 -4.60 -28.36
C PHE A 220 12.33 -5.52 -28.26
N GLU A 221 13.54 -4.96 -28.10
CA GLU A 221 14.76 -5.77 -27.91
C GLU A 221 14.72 -6.59 -26.61
N SER A 222 14.10 -6.06 -25.55
CA SER A 222 13.89 -6.79 -24.30
C SER A 222 12.94 -7.99 -24.43
N ILE A 223 12.00 -7.96 -25.38
CA ILE A 223 11.06 -9.05 -25.65
C ILE A 223 11.70 -10.12 -26.54
N VAL A 224 12.58 -9.73 -27.47
CA VAL A 224 13.30 -10.67 -28.34
C VAL A 224 14.33 -11.49 -27.55
N GLN A 225 14.97 -10.94 -26.52
CA GLN A 225 15.91 -11.69 -25.68
C GLN A 225 15.26 -12.68 -24.68
N ILE A 226 13.94 -12.62 -24.47
CA ILE A 226 13.23 -13.60 -23.61
C ILE A 226 12.82 -14.85 -24.41
N ASN A 227 12.81 -14.76 -25.74
CA ASN A 227 12.38 -15.84 -26.65
C ASN A 227 13.54 -16.51 -27.41
N ASN A 228 14.78 -16.35 -26.97
CA ASN A 228 15.97 -17.03 -27.53
C ASN A 228 16.79 -17.71 -26.44
#